data_AF-A0A093XX45-F1
#
_entry.id   AF-A0A093XX45-F1
#
_cell.length_a   1.000
_cell.length_b   1.000
_cell.length_c   1.000
_cell.angle_alpha   90.00
_cell.angle_beta   90.00
_cell.angle_gamma   90.00
#
_symmetry.space_group_name_H-M   'P 1'
#
loop_
_entity.id
_entity.type
_entity.pdbx_description
1 polymer ?
#
loop_
_entity_poly.entity_id
_entity_poly.type
_entity_poly.pdbx_seq_one_letter_code
_entity_poly.pdbx_strand_id
1 'polypeptide(L)'
;MTIHLRPASEADLATIVDVSTAAFPPDVDTIVRHLFPGDLHFSDGVRKARIARKSVKFGLKSTVVMVAVDDDKNKIVGYAIWEVPVSSSDEGENEEEGVMLPPLAQEGIDKAPFMELRRILEDDVREQFGDKGTVDVWIPIN
;
A
#
# COMPACT_ATOMS: atom_id res chain seq x y z
N MET A 1 -14.24 17.52 17.58
CA MET A 1 -13.50 16.58 16.72
C MET A 1 -14.41 16.14 15.58
N THR A 2 -14.50 17.00 14.59
CA THR A 2 -15.17 16.70 13.32
C THR A 2 -14.12 16.12 12.38
N ILE A 3 -14.43 14.99 11.75
CA ILE A 3 -13.57 14.38 10.74
C ILE A 3 -14.31 14.42 9.41
N HIS A 4 -13.64 14.90 8.37
CA HIS A 4 -14.13 14.79 7.00
C HIS A 4 -13.24 13.88 6.15
N LEU A 5 -13.83 13.31 5.10
CA LEU A 5 -13.13 12.50 4.11
C LEU A 5 -12.94 13.30 2.83
N ARG A 6 -11.79 13.18 2.19
CA ARG A 6 -11.54 13.74 0.86
C ARG A 6 -10.60 12.84 0.06
N PRO A 7 -10.61 12.95 -1.29
CA PRO A 7 -9.55 12.37 -2.11
C PRO A 7 -8.18 12.86 -1.63
N ALA A 8 -7.24 11.93 -1.59
CA ALA A 8 -5.86 12.25 -1.30
C ALA A 8 -5.20 12.89 -2.53
N SER A 9 -4.22 13.73 -2.28
CA SER A 9 -3.32 14.30 -3.29
C SER A 9 -1.89 13.81 -3.06
N GLU A 10 -0.99 13.99 -4.03
CA GLU A 10 0.42 13.65 -3.84
C GLU A 10 1.06 14.41 -2.67
N ALA A 11 0.58 15.62 -2.36
CA ALA A 11 1.04 16.39 -1.22
C ALA A 11 0.76 15.70 0.13
N ASP A 12 -0.21 14.77 0.17
CA ASP A 12 -0.57 14.02 1.38
C ASP A 12 0.32 12.77 1.60
N LEU A 13 1.13 12.36 0.61
CA LEU A 13 1.89 11.10 0.62
C LEU A 13 2.77 10.92 1.86
N ALA A 14 3.54 11.95 2.20
CA ALA A 14 4.43 11.91 3.36
C ALA A 14 3.65 11.66 4.65
N THR A 15 2.55 12.39 4.84
CA THR A 15 1.69 12.25 6.02
C THR A 15 1.00 10.90 6.06
N ILE A 16 0.55 10.37 4.92
CA ILE A 16 -0.02 9.02 4.83
C ILE A 16 1.00 7.96 5.25
N VAL A 17 2.26 8.08 4.81
CA VAL A 17 3.34 7.17 5.22
C VAL A 17 3.57 7.25 6.72
N ASP A 18 3.60 8.45 7.28
CA ASP A 18 3.80 8.65 8.71
C ASP A 18 2.65 8.06 9.54
N VAL A 19 1.40 8.28 9.11
CA VAL A 19 0.21 7.66 9.72
C VAL A 19 0.29 6.14 9.65
N SER A 20 0.63 5.57 8.49
CA SER A 20 0.75 4.12 8.35
C SER A 20 1.88 3.53 9.19
N THR A 21 3.00 4.24 9.33
CA THR A 21 4.15 3.81 10.12
C THR A 21 3.81 3.79 11.60
N ALA A 22 3.10 4.81 12.09
CA ALA A 22 2.65 4.91 13.47
C ALA A 22 1.54 3.91 13.82
N ALA A 23 0.70 3.52 12.85
CA ALA A 23 -0.38 2.56 13.07
C ALA A 23 0.12 1.13 13.35
N PHE A 24 1.33 0.78 12.89
CA PHE A 24 1.93 -0.54 13.06
C PHE A 24 3.30 -0.44 13.75
N PRO A 25 3.36 -0.07 15.03
CA PRO A 25 4.64 0.11 15.72
C PRO A 25 5.23 -1.27 16.09
N PRO A 26 6.57 -1.47 16.04
CA PRO A 26 7.19 -2.78 16.23
C PRO A 26 7.01 -3.38 17.64
N ASP A 27 6.65 -2.57 18.64
CA ASP A 27 6.35 -3.03 20.00
C ASP A 27 4.97 -3.71 20.09
N VAL A 28 4.06 -3.43 19.15
CA VAL A 28 2.73 -4.05 19.06
C VAL A 28 2.62 -5.01 17.88
N ASP A 29 3.06 -4.60 16.70
CA ASP A 29 2.94 -5.39 15.47
C ASP A 29 4.10 -6.38 15.32
N THR A 30 3.76 -7.66 15.46
CA THR A 30 4.76 -8.73 15.40
C THR A 30 5.32 -8.92 13.99
N ILE A 31 4.53 -8.74 12.94
CA ILE A 31 5.01 -8.87 11.56
C ILE A 31 6.04 -7.78 11.29
N VAL A 32 5.71 -6.53 11.62
CA VAL A 32 6.63 -5.39 11.49
C VAL A 32 7.91 -5.62 12.28
N ARG A 33 7.83 -6.08 13.54
CA ARG A 33 9.01 -6.38 14.36
C ARG A 33 9.97 -7.36 13.72
N HIS A 34 9.44 -8.39 13.05
CA HIS A 34 10.26 -9.41 12.40
C HIS A 34 10.84 -8.92 11.07
N LEU A 35 10.09 -8.12 10.31
CA LEU A 35 10.56 -7.57 9.04
C LEU A 35 11.59 -6.46 9.25
N PHE A 36 11.39 -5.60 10.25
CA PHE A 36 12.17 -4.40 10.51
C PHE A 36 12.77 -4.44 11.93
N PRO A 37 13.90 -5.11 12.14
CA PRO A 37 14.49 -5.25 13.47
C PRO A 37 15.00 -3.92 14.04
N GLY A 38 14.86 -3.75 15.36
CA GLY A 38 15.31 -2.55 16.08
C GLY A 38 14.57 -1.28 15.63
N ASP A 39 15.33 -0.20 15.41
CA ASP A 39 14.78 1.11 15.01
C ASP A 39 14.60 1.25 13.49
N LEU A 40 14.82 0.17 12.72
CA LEU A 40 14.78 0.22 11.26
C LEU A 40 13.41 0.68 10.73
N HIS A 41 12.32 0.30 11.40
CA HIS A 41 10.95 0.68 11.02
C HIS A 41 10.73 2.20 10.96
N PHE A 42 11.46 2.94 11.77
CA PHE A 42 11.38 4.40 11.87
C PHE A 42 12.53 5.12 11.13
N SER A 43 13.41 4.38 10.47
CA SER A 43 14.54 4.96 9.73
C SER A 43 14.07 5.77 8.51
N ASP A 44 14.83 6.82 8.18
CA ASP A 44 14.56 7.67 7.02
C ASP A 44 14.63 6.88 5.69
N GLY A 45 15.49 5.86 5.61
CA GLY A 45 15.60 4.97 4.44
C GLY A 45 14.30 4.18 4.20
N VAL A 46 13.77 3.54 5.24
CA VAL A 46 12.48 2.83 5.17
C VAL A 46 11.34 3.79 4.85
N ARG A 47 11.34 4.99 5.45
CA ARG A 47 10.34 6.03 5.17
C ARG A 47 10.35 6.46 3.69
N LYS A 48 11.51 6.78 3.13
CA LYS A 48 11.66 7.15 1.70
C LYS A 48 11.17 6.06 0.76
N ALA A 49 11.51 4.81 1.06
CA ALA A 49 11.08 3.69 0.24
C ALA A 49 9.56 3.43 0.36
N ARG A 50 8.94 3.66 1.52
CA ARG A 50 7.47 3.63 1.68
C ARG A 50 6.79 4.73 0.86
N ILE A 51 7.36 5.95 0.85
CA ILE A 51 6.86 7.06 0.02
C ILE A 51 6.89 6.66 -1.46
N ALA A 52 8.04 6.19 -1.96
CA ALA A 52 8.20 5.81 -3.36
C ALA A 52 7.23 4.69 -3.79
N ARG A 53 6.96 3.72 -2.91
CA ARG A 53 6.00 2.64 -3.23
C ARG A 53 4.55 3.10 -3.19
N LYS A 54 4.20 4.01 -2.28
CA LYS A 54 2.84 4.57 -2.21
C LYS A 54 2.58 5.58 -3.32
N SER A 55 3.57 6.34 -3.78
CA SER A 55 3.40 7.29 -4.88
C SER A 55 2.96 6.60 -6.17
N VAL A 56 3.45 5.39 -6.41
CA VAL A 56 3.00 4.55 -7.53
C VAL A 56 1.48 4.35 -7.53
N LYS A 57 0.86 4.14 -6.36
CA LYS A 57 -0.58 3.93 -6.23
C LYS A 57 -1.41 5.18 -6.56
N PHE A 58 -0.83 6.38 -6.51
CA PHE A 58 -1.52 7.62 -6.93
C PHE A 58 -1.56 7.78 -8.46
N GLY A 59 -0.69 7.07 -9.20
CA GLY A 59 -0.68 7.08 -10.66
C GLY A 59 -1.61 6.04 -11.30
N LEU A 60 -2.21 5.14 -10.52
CA LEU A 60 -3.05 4.07 -11.04
C LEU A 60 -4.51 4.50 -11.13
N LYS A 61 -5.11 4.40 -12.33
CA LYS A 61 -6.54 4.69 -12.55
C LYS A 61 -7.45 3.73 -11.78
N SER A 62 -7.00 2.49 -11.57
CA SER A 62 -7.70 1.47 -10.78
C SER A 62 -7.62 1.69 -9.27
N THR A 63 -6.87 2.68 -8.75
CA THR A 63 -6.69 2.85 -7.31
C THR A 63 -7.35 4.12 -6.80
N VAL A 64 -8.17 3.99 -5.75
CA VAL A 64 -8.73 5.12 -5.02
C VAL A 64 -7.99 5.28 -3.70
N VAL A 65 -7.54 6.51 -3.42
CA VAL A 65 -6.92 6.88 -2.14
C VAL A 65 -7.71 8.01 -1.49
N MET A 66 -8.21 7.77 -0.28
CA MET A 66 -8.92 8.76 0.52
C MET A 66 -8.18 9.04 1.82
N VAL A 67 -8.25 10.28 2.32
CA VAL A 67 -7.75 10.67 3.63
C VAL A 67 -8.87 11.14 4.54
N ALA A 68 -8.71 10.86 5.84
CA ALA A 68 -9.54 11.39 6.91
C ALA A 68 -8.81 12.54 7.60
N VAL A 69 -9.43 13.72 7.64
CA VAL A 69 -8.83 14.95 8.17
C VAL A 69 -9.64 15.41 9.40
N ASP A 70 -8.94 15.65 10.50
CA ASP A 70 -9.48 16.29 11.69
C ASP A 70 -9.52 17.81 11.47
N ASP A 71 -10.73 18.38 11.40
CA ASP A 71 -10.95 19.81 11.10
C ASP A 71 -10.34 20.73 12.15
N ASP A 72 -10.41 20.32 13.42
CA ASP A 72 -9.97 21.15 14.54
C ASP A 72 -8.44 21.33 14.52
N LYS A 73 -7.72 20.37 13.92
CA LYS A 73 -6.25 20.35 13.83
C LYS A 73 -5.72 20.57 12.42
N ASN A 74 -6.60 20.60 11.42
CA ASN A 74 -6.30 20.55 10.01
C ASN A 74 -5.24 19.48 9.68
N LYS A 75 -5.41 18.26 10.21
CA LYS A 75 -4.41 17.18 10.15
C LYS A 75 -5.02 15.88 9.66
N ILE A 76 -4.31 15.18 8.78
CA ILE A 76 -4.67 13.81 8.39
C ILE A 76 -4.47 12.88 9.59
N VAL A 77 -5.53 12.16 9.95
CA VAL A 77 -5.55 11.20 11.07
C VAL A 77 -5.79 9.76 10.61
N GLY A 78 -6.10 9.56 9.33
CA GLY A 78 -6.32 8.24 8.74
C GLY A 78 -6.33 8.29 7.23
N TYR A 79 -6.26 7.13 6.59
CA TYR A 79 -6.38 7.01 5.15
C TYR A 79 -6.88 5.61 4.78
N ALA A 80 -7.43 5.47 3.58
CA ALA A 80 -7.82 4.20 3.00
C ALA A 80 -7.36 4.15 1.54
N ILE A 81 -6.96 2.95 1.09
CA ILE A 81 -6.60 2.65 -0.29
C ILE A 81 -7.36 1.40 -0.69
N TRP A 82 -8.00 1.43 -1.85
CA TRP A 82 -8.64 0.25 -2.43
C TRP A 82 -8.59 0.32 -3.95
N GLU A 83 -8.79 -0.83 -4.57
CA GLU A 83 -8.83 -0.97 -6.03
C GLU A 83 -10.30 -0.95 -6.51
N VAL A 84 -10.53 -0.37 -7.68
CA VAL A 84 -11.82 -0.28 -8.36
C VAL A 84 -11.67 -0.80 -9.79
N PRO A 85 -12.72 -1.43 -10.36
CA PRO A 85 -12.68 -1.88 -11.74
C PRO A 85 -12.54 -0.69 -12.70
N VAL A 86 -11.62 -0.80 -13.66
CA VAL A 86 -11.47 0.17 -14.76
C VAL A 86 -12.28 -0.36 -15.95
N SER A 87 -13.07 0.52 -16.59
CA SER A 87 -13.94 0.10 -17.70
C SER A 87 -13.12 -0.27 -18.93
N SER A 88 -13.54 -1.29 -19.68
CA SER A 88 -12.88 -1.68 -20.94
C SER A 88 -12.96 -0.61 -22.03
N SER A 89 -13.85 0.39 -21.88
CA SER A 89 -13.88 1.58 -22.74
C SER A 89 -12.78 2.59 -22.45
N ASP A 90 -12.07 2.45 -21.33
CA ASP A 90 -10.86 3.21 -20.99
C ASP A 90 -9.57 2.44 -21.38
N GLU A 91 -9.67 1.33 -22.13
CA GLU A 91 -8.56 0.60 -22.77
C GLU A 91 -7.87 1.39 -23.89
N GLY A 92 -8.10 2.70 -23.95
CA GLY A 92 -7.23 3.63 -24.66
C GLY A 92 -5.93 3.78 -23.89
N GLU A 93 -4.93 2.98 -24.30
CA GLU A 93 -3.54 2.97 -23.84
C GLU A 93 -3.31 2.23 -22.51
N ASN A 94 -2.80 1.00 -22.64
CA ASN A 94 -2.14 0.23 -21.60
C ASN A 94 -1.16 1.10 -20.78
N GLU A 95 -1.54 1.52 -19.58
CA GLU A 95 -0.63 2.20 -18.64
C GLU A 95 -0.49 1.51 -17.28
N GLU A 96 -1.15 0.37 -17.05
CA GLU A 96 -0.86 -0.46 -15.86
C GLU A 96 0.18 -1.56 -16.16
N GLU A 97 0.34 -1.96 -17.43
CA GLU A 97 1.46 -2.81 -17.87
C GLU A 97 2.76 -2.01 -17.91
N GLY A 98 3.51 -2.02 -16.80
CA GLY A 98 4.84 -1.40 -16.74
C GLY A 98 5.12 -0.61 -15.47
N VAL A 99 4.16 -0.54 -14.55
CA VAL A 99 4.35 0.09 -13.26
C VAL A 99 5.26 -0.78 -12.39
N MET A 100 6.57 -0.59 -12.55
CA MET A 100 7.57 -1.24 -11.71
C MET A 100 7.48 -0.66 -10.30
N LEU A 101 6.95 -1.46 -9.37
CA LEU A 101 7.02 -1.12 -7.96
C LEU A 101 8.50 -1.03 -7.56
N PRO A 102 8.91 0.04 -6.84
CA PRO A 102 10.23 0.09 -6.25
C PRO A 102 10.50 -1.20 -5.45
N PRO A 103 11.72 -1.75 -5.50
CA PRO A 103 12.05 -3.00 -4.84
C PRO A 103 11.55 -3.07 -3.39
N LEU A 104 10.91 -4.18 -3.05
CA LEU A 104 10.50 -4.49 -1.67
C LEU A 104 11.71 -4.60 -0.73
N ALA A 105 12.85 -5.06 -1.27
CA ALA A 105 14.10 -5.22 -0.54
C ALA A 105 14.70 -3.84 -0.25
N GLN A 106 14.19 -3.21 0.81
CA GLN A 106 14.75 -2.02 1.41
C GLN A 106 16.07 -2.40 2.09
N GLU A 107 17.01 -1.46 2.13
CA GLU A 107 18.25 -1.62 2.88
C GLU A 107 17.92 -1.94 4.34
N GLY A 108 18.43 -3.07 4.84
CA GLY A 108 18.27 -3.50 6.24
C GLY A 108 17.08 -4.41 6.55
N ILE A 109 16.10 -4.61 5.65
CA ILE A 109 14.96 -5.52 5.93
C ILE A 109 15.46 -6.96 6.16
N ASP A 110 14.90 -7.67 7.13
CA ASP A 110 15.22 -9.09 7.30
C ASP A 110 14.60 -9.89 6.15
N LYS A 111 15.47 -10.42 5.30
CA LYS A 111 15.07 -11.13 4.08
C LYS A 111 14.39 -12.45 4.37
N ALA A 112 14.75 -13.16 5.44
CA ALA A 112 14.17 -14.47 5.70
C ALA A 112 12.69 -14.38 6.11
N PRO A 113 12.30 -13.57 7.11
CA PRO A 113 10.89 -13.30 7.43
C PRO A 113 10.13 -12.68 6.26
N PHE A 114 10.78 -11.81 5.48
CA PHE A 114 10.16 -11.21 4.30
C PHE A 114 9.80 -12.24 3.23
N MET A 115 10.72 -13.15 2.90
CA MET A 115 10.47 -14.20 1.91
C MET A 115 9.42 -15.20 2.39
N GLU A 116 9.39 -15.50 3.69
CA GLU A 116 8.37 -16.38 4.26
C GLU A 116 6.99 -15.73 4.23
N LEU A 117 6.87 -14.45 4.62
CA LEU A 117 5.62 -13.69 4.47
C LEU A 117 5.14 -13.69 3.02
N ARG A 118 6.05 -13.46 2.07
CA ARG A 118 5.69 -13.47 0.65
C ARG A 118 5.19 -14.83 0.20
N ARG A 119 5.87 -15.92 0.61
CA ARG A 119 5.46 -17.29 0.29
C ARG A 119 4.06 -17.60 0.83
N ILE A 120 3.79 -17.26 2.09
CA ILE A 120 2.47 -17.47 2.71
C ILE A 120 1.38 -16.72 1.92
N LEU A 121 1.60 -15.44 1.60
CA LEU A 121 0.63 -14.66 0.81
C LEU A 121 0.42 -15.21 -0.60
N GLU A 122 1.48 -15.65 -1.27
CA GLU A 122 1.39 -16.26 -2.61
C GLU A 122 0.64 -17.60 -2.58
N ASP A 123 0.86 -18.41 -1.53
CA ASP A 123 0.18 -19.68 -1.34
C ASP A 123 -1.31 -19.48 -1.01
N ASP A 124 -1.65 -18.51 -0.15
CA ASP A 124 -3.05 -18.14 0.16
C ASP A 124 -3.80 -17.67 -1.08
N VAL A 125 -3.16 -16.83 -1.90
CA VAL A 125 -3.76 -16.36 -3.18
C VAL A 125 -4.01 -17.55 -4.11
N ARG A 126 -3.07 -18.49 -4.20
CA ARG A 126 -3.23 -19.68 -5.04
C ARG A 126 -4.34 -20.60 -4.51
N GLU A 127 -4.45 -20.77 -3.20
CA GLU A 127 -5.50 -21.58 -2.59
C GLU A 127 -6.89 -20.99 -2.84
N GLN A 128 -7.03 -19.67 -2.72
CA GLN A 128 -8.33 -18.98 -2.84
C GLN A 128 -8.74 -18.73 -4.29
N PHE A 129 -7.80 -18.40 -5.16
CA PHE A 129 -8.08 -17.93 -6.53
C PHE A 129 -7.48 -18.83 -7.62
N GLY A 130 -6.85 -19.94 -7.25
CA GLY A 130 -6.18 -20.85 -8.18
C GLY A 130 -4.91 -20.26 -8.80
N ASP A 131 -4.35 -20.95 -9.80
CA ASP A 131 -3.07 -20.58 -10.42
C ASP A 131 -3.09 -19.24 -11.16
N LYS A 132 -4.28 -18.75 -11.52
CA LYS A 132 -4.47 -17.44 -12.15
C LYS A 132 -4.44 -16.28 -11.15
N GLY A 133 -4.48 -16.56 -9.85
CA GLY A 133 -4.52 -15.54 -8.80
C GLY A 133 -5.67 -14.56 -9.01
N THR A 134 -5.43 -13.28 -8.74
CA THR A 134 -6.48 -12.25 -8.73
C THR A 134 -6.79 -11.63 -10.10
N VAL A 135 -6.22 -12.15 -11.19
CA VAL A 135 -6.35 -11.56 -12.54
C VAL A 135 -7.82 -11.49 -13.00
N ASP A 136 -8.62 -12.51 -12.67
CA ASP A 136 -10.00 -12.62 -13.14
C ASP A 136 -11.04 -12.01 -12.16
N VAL A 137 -10.60 -11.41 -11.03
CA VAL A 137 -11.49 -10.95 -9.93
C VAL A 137 -12.47 -9.86 -10.37
N TRP A 138 -12.12 -9.06 -11.37
CA TRP A 138 -12.93 -7.94 -11.84
C TRP A 138 -13.67 -8.19 -13.16
N ILE A 139 -13.60 -9.41 -13.71
CA ILE A 139 -14.30 -9.76 -14.96
C ILE A 139 -15.78 -9.99 -14.63
N PRO A 140 -16.72 -9.23 -15.22
CA PRO A 140 -18.14 -9.48 -15.05
C PRO A 140 -18.49 -10.88 -15.59
N ILE A 141 -19.17 -11.69 -14.77
CA ILE A 141 -19.71 -12.98 -15.23
C ILE A 141 -20.94 -12.64 -16.09
N ASN A 142 -20.85 -12.88 -17.40
CA ASN A 142 -21.97 -12.78 -18.34
C ASN A 142 -22.93 -13.98 -18.22
#